data_AF-A0A3C1Z817-F1
#
_entry.id   AF-A0A3C1Z817-F1
#
_cell.length_a   1.000
_cell.length_b   1.000
_cell.length_c   1.000
_cell.angle_alpha   90.00
_cell.angle_beta   90.00
_cell.angle_gamma   90.00
#
_symmetry.space_group_name_H-M   'P 1'
#
loop_
_entity.id
_entity.type
_entity.pdbx_description
1 polymer ?
#
loop_
_entity_poly.entity_id
_entity_poly.type
_entity_poly.pdbx_seq_one_letter_code
_entity_poly.pdbx_strand_id
1 'polypeptide(L)' 'QIMANIDTLDKSKETVIICHHGIRSMQVARYFDSVGFENIINLRGGIDAWGKQVDSSMALY' A
#
# COMPACT_ATOMS: atom_id res chain seq x y z
N GLN A 1 6.42 6.13 11.01
CA GLN A 1 5.56 7.24 11.49
C GLN A 1 4.13 7.26 10.91
N ILE A 2 3.74 6.40 9.96
CA ILE A 2 2.35 6.35 9.45
C ILE A 2 1.33 6.02 10.55
N MET A 3 1.66 5.14 11.49
CA MET A 3 0.76 4.78 12.59
C MET A 3 0.44 5.95 13.52
N ALA A 4 1.30 6.97 13.61
CA ALA A 4 1.13 8.07 14.55
C ALA A 4 0.07 9.09 14.10
N ASN A 5 -0.29 9.11 12.81
CA ASN A 5 -1.24 10.07 12.23
C ASN A 5 -2.39 9.36 11.51
N ILE A 6 -2.64 8.09 11.81
CA ILE A 6 -3.62 7.29 11.06
C ILE A 6 -5.06 7.83 11.20
N ASP A 7 -5.38 8.43 12.33
CA ASP A 7 -6.71 8.97 12.61
C ASP A 7 -7.00 10.30 11.88
N THR A 8 -6.00 10.92 11.24
CA THR A 8 -6.22 12.11 10.41
C THR A 8 -6.64 11.76 8.98
N LEU A 9 -6.59 10.47 8.62
CA LEU A 9 -6.96 9.98 7.31
C LEU A 9 -8.46 9.64 7.26
N ASP A 10 -9.08 9.92 6.11
CA ASP A 10 -10.45 9.53 5.83
C ASP A 10 -10.51 8.02 5.54
N LYS A 11 -11.09 7.28 6.48
CA LYS A 11 -11.18 5.81 6.45
C LYS A 11 -12.12 5.26 5.36
N SER A 12 -12.99 6.10 4.79
CA SER A 12 -13.92 5.70 3.73
C SER A 12 -13.28 5.69 2.34
N LYS A 13 -12.15 6.40 2.16
CA LYS A 13 -11.49 6.52 0.86
C LYS A 13 -10.72 5.26 0.48
N GLU A 14 -10.74 4.97 -0.81
CA GLU A 14 -9.85 3.95 -1.39
C GLU A 14 -8.39 4.30 -1.10
N THR A 15 -7.69 3.36 -0.47
CA THR A 15 -6.32 3.51 -0.02
C THR A 15 -5.47 2.40 -0.62
N VAL A 16 -4.56 2.77 -1.52
CA VAL A 16 -3.56 1.86 -2.08
C VAL A 16 -2.26 1.95 -1.29
N ILE A 17 -1.78 0.83 -0.77
CA ILE A 17 -0.55 0.75 0.02
C ILE A 17 0.49 -0.04 -0.76
N ILE A 18 1.66 0.58 -0.95
CA ILE A 18 2.74 0.04 -1.78
C ILE A 18 4.03 -0.04 -0.98
N CYS A 19 4.73 -1.16 -1.09
CA CYS A 19 6.13 -1.27 -0.73
C CYS A 19 6.91 -1.89 -1.88
N HIS A 20 8.17 -2.25 -1.65
CA HIS A 20 9.03 -2.80 -2.70
C HIS A 20 8.47 -4.12 -3.31
N HIS A 21 8.21 -5.15 -2.49
CA HIS A 21 7.73 -6.47 -2.97
C HIS A 21 6.30 -6.83 -2.51
N GLY A 22 5.56 -5.88 -1.96
CA GLY A 22 4.19 -6.09 -1.45
C GLY A 22 4.07 -6.75 -0.05
N ILE A 23 5.16 -7.24 0.58
CA ILE A 23 5.07 -7.91 1.89
C ILE A 23 4.88 -6.93 3.05
N ARG A 24 5.67 -5.84 3.09
CA ARG A 24 5.57 -4.84 4.17
C ARG A 24 4.28 -4.04 4.08
N SER A 25 3.85 -3.68 2.86
CA SER A 25 2.58 -3.01 2.64
C SER A 25 1.39 -3.88 3.02
N MET A 26 1.48 -5.22 2.86
CA MET A 26 0.43 -6.13 3.33
C MET A 26 0.26 -6.08 4.86
N GLN A 27 1.36 -5.98 5.61
CA GLN A 27 1.28 -5.84 7.08
C GLN A 27 0.59 -4.53 7.48
N VAL A 28 0.89 -3.44 6.78
CA VAL A 28 0.24 -2.14 7.00
C VAL A 28 -1.24 -2.19 6.58
N ALA A 29 -1.56 -2.83 5.45
CA ALA A 29 -2.93 -2.99 4.98
C ALA A 29 -3.80 -3.75 6.00
N ARG A 30 -3.27 -4.83 6.59
CA ARG A 30 -3.96 -5.56 7.68
C ARG A 30 -4.17 -4.69 8.91
N TYR A 31 -3.22 -3.83 9.23
CA TYR A 31 -3.39 -2.89 10.33
C TYR A 31 -4.47 -1.86 10.03
N PHE A 32 -4.49 -1.29 8.83
CA PHE A 32 -5.51 -0.32 8.39
C PHE A 32 -6.92 -0.94 8.44
N ASP A 33 -7.04 -2.19 7.99
CA ASP A 33 -8.26 -2.99 8.06
C ASP A 33 -8.74 -3.14 9.51
N SER A 34 -7.81 -3.48 10.42
CA SER A 34 -8.12 -3.64 11.84
C SER A 34 -8.56 -2.35 12.55
N VAL A 35 -8.28 -1.17 11.98
CA VAL A 35 -8.65 0.13 12.56
C VAL A 35 -9.77 0.84 11.77
N GLY A 36 -10.42 0.12 10.85
CA GLY A 36 -11.68 0.52 10.23
C GLY A 36 -11.56 1.27 8.91
N PHE A 37 -10.47 1.10 8.16
CA PHE A 37 -10.45 1.54 6.76
C PHE A 37 -11.31 0.60 5.91
N GLU A 38 -12.15 1.18 5.05
CA GLU A 38 -13.18 0.42 4.33
C GLU A 38 -12.65 -0.19 3.03
N ASN A 39 -11.75 0.53 2.35
CA ASN A 39 -11.34 0.22 0.98
C ASN A 39 -9.81 0.19 0.86
N ILE A 40 -9.19 -0.96 1.15
CA ILE A 40 -7.73 -1.10 1.21
C ILE A 40 -7.23 -2.03 0.11
N ILE A 41 -6.26 -1.55 -0.67
CA ILE A 41 -5.63 -2.31 -1.75
C ILE A 41 -4.14 -2.42 -1.48
N ASN A 42 -3.63 -3.65 -1.42
CA ASN A 42 -2.20 -3.91 -1.39
C ASN A 42 -1.70 -4.28 -2.79
N LEU A 43 -0.76 -3.51 -3.33
CA LEU A 43 -0.19 -3.82 -4.66
C LEU A 43 0.62 -5.11 -4.61
N ARG A 44 0.13 -6.15 -5.31
CA ARG A 44 0.80 -7.45 -5.38
C ARG A 44 2.16 -7.32 -6.08
N GLY A 45 3.20 -7.86 -5.45
CA GLY A 45 4.57 -7.75 -5.96
C GLY A 45 5.20 -6.37 -5.78
N GLY A 46 4.46 -5.41 -5.23
CA GLY A 46 4.94 -4.07 -4.93
C GLY A 46 5.36 -3.29 -6.17
N ILE A 47 6.16 -2.25 -5.94
CA ILE A 47 6.64 -1.36 -7.01
C ILE A 47 7.56 -2.09 -8.00
N ASP A 48 8.26 -3.15 -7.55
CA ASP A 48 9.10 -3.96 -8.44
C ASP A 48 8.27 -4.66 -9.54
N ALA A 49 7.13 -5.25 -9.17
CA ALA A 49 6.24 -5.87 -10.15
C ALA A 49 5.59 -4.82 -11.07
N TRP A 50 5.27 -3.64 -10.56
CA TRP A 50 4.75 -2.53 -11.36
C TRP A 50 5.74 -2.10 -12.44
N GLY A 51 7.00 -1.86 -12.08
CA GLY A 51 8.03 -1.47 -13.05
C GLY A 51 8.32 -2.55 -14.10
N LYS A 52 8.14 -3.83 -13.74
CA LYS A 52 8.33 -4.94 -14.70
C LYS A 52 7.15 -5.16 -15.63
N GLN A 53 5.92 -4.89 -15.19
CA GLN A 53 4.70 -5.34 -15.89
C GLN A 53 3.84 -4.21 -16.44
N VAL A 54 3.96 -3.00 -15.88
CA VAL A 54 3.08 -1.87 -16.21
C VAL A 54 3.89 -0.70 -16.76
N ASP A 55 4.90 -0.24 -16.03
CA ASP A 55 5.75 0.87 -16.46
C ASP A 55 7.20 0.42 -16.63
N SER A 56 7.50 -0.09 -17.82
CA SER A 56 8.85 -0.55 -18.18
C SER A 56 9.89 0.56 -18.29
N SER A 57 9.48 1.83 -18.21
CA SER A 57 10.40 2.98 -18.19
C SER A 57 10.88 3.34 -16.79
N MET A 58 10.20 2.83 -15.76
CA MET A 58 10.53 3.07 -14.37
C MET A 58 11.82 2.35 -13.98
N ALA A 59 12.72 3.06 -13.28
CA ALA A 59 13.91 2.44 -12.72
C ALA A 59 13.54 1.41 -11.65
N LEU A 60 14.11 0.21 -11.77
CA LEU A 60 14.04 -0.83 -10.76
C LEU A 60 15.19 -0.65 -9.77
N TYR A 61 14.88 -0.79 -8.49
CA TYR A 61 15.82 -0.73 -7.36
C TYR A 61 15.43 -1.82 -6.38
#